data_AF-A0A978T110-F1
#
_entry.id   AF-A0A978T110-F1
#
_cell.length_a   1.000
_cell.length_b   1.000
_cell.length_c   1.000
_cell.angle_alpha   90.00
_cell.angle_beta   90.00
_cell.angle_gamma   90.00
#
_symmetry.space_group_name_H-M   'P 1'
#
loop_
_entity.id
_entity.type
_entity.pdbx_description
1 polymer ?
#
loop_
_entity_poly.entity_id
_entity_poly.type
_entity_poly.pdbx_seq_one_letter_code
_entity_poly.pdbx_strand_id
1 'polypeptide(L)'
;MKIGILTFHHTTNYGATLQAYALFQTIKKQGHNVEIIDYQPYKAIKTYIKALYFNPHFLSNAVKSWKMWKFLHSQMQISPSRCYTRKGLKKWEQAYDVVICGSDEIWNINSFRGFDTSYFLDFVNSQKTRKISYAASFGFTTTLGKNREKVAELLKDFKAISVRDSNSLRIVEEECQLSAIKVLDPTFLADYTQIISQPKLNDYLLIYGGLSREDEAYVKKAAKAEGLRVISVGYPSRIAQVNLVGIAPEEWLGYFAKASYVFTSFYHGVIFSIIFRKPFTVFGRQDKMSKVQDLLTDFKLENRIVKNGLPAWKQQKNNIDFDVISSSVEKAIEKSKTYLFEALN
;
A
#
# COMPACT_ATOMS: atom_id res chain seq x y z
N MET A 1 4.40 -20.72 15.11
CA MET A 1 3.06 -20.16 15.41
C MET A 1 2.19 -20.17 14.18
N LYS A 2 0.88 -20.17 14.39
CA LYS A 2 -0.15 -19.92 13.39
C LYS A 2 -0.60 -18.46 13.47
N ILE A 3 -0.45 -17.71 12.38
CA ILE A 3 -0.64 -16.26 12.32
C ILE A 3 -1.73 -15.92 11.30
N GLY A 4 -2.71 -15.12 11.70
CA GLY A 4 -3.73 -14.57 10.82
C GLY A 4 -3.44 -13.11 10.47
N ILE A 5 -3.45 -12.75 9.19
CA ILE A 5 -3.33 -11.36 8.74
C ILE A 5 -4.71 -10.87 8.29
N LEU A 6 -5.17 -9.75 8.86
CA LEU A 6 -6.39 -9.06 8.46
C LEU A 6 -6.05 -7.72 7.80
N THR A 7 -6.19 -7.67 6.48
CA THR A 7 -5.98 -6.46 5.67
C THR A 7 -6.85 -6.46 4.42
N PHE A 8 -6.78 -5.40 3.62
CA PHE A 8 -7.33 -5.36 2.27
C PHE A 8 -6.49 -6.24 1.36
N HIS A 9 -7.10 -7.33 0.91
CA HIS A 9 -6.45 -8.29 0.02
C HIS A 9 -7.28 -8.52 -1.25
N HIS A 10 -8.61 -8.49 -1.16
CA HIS A 10 -9.51 -8.66 -2.31
C HIS A 10 -9.86 -7.31 -2.97
N THR A 11 -8.94 -6.77 -3.75
CA THR A 11 -9.06 -5.45 -4.40
C THR A 11 -8.30 -5.38 -5.73
N THR A 12 -8.66 -4.44 -6.60
CA THR A 12 -7.93 -4.15 -7.85
C THR A 12 -6.82 -3.11 -7.68
N ASN A 13 -6.49 -2.75 -6.44
CA ASN A 13 -5.41 -1.83 -6.13
C ASN A 13 -4.09 -2.60 -5.95
N TYR A 14 -3.10 -2.32 -6.82
CA TYR A 14 -1.79 -2.98 -6.78
C TYR A 14 -1.06 -2.75 -5.46
N GLY A 15 -1.11 -1.53 -4.92
CA GLY A 15 -0.49 -1.19 -3.65
C GLY A 15 -1.04 -2.02 -2.49
N ALA A 16 -2.38 -2.04 -2.36
CA ALA A 16 -3.06 -2.83 -1.33
C ALA A 16 -2.77 -4.34 -1.45
N THR A 17 -2.64 -4.86 -2.68
CA THR A 17 -2.33 -6.28 -2.91
C THR A 17 -0.87 -6.59 -2.58
N LEU A 18 0.06 -5.71 -2.99
CA LEU A 18 1.49 -5.92 -2.81
C LEU A 18 1.93 -5.70 -1.35
N GLN A 19 1.30 -4.79 -0.60
CA GLN A 19 1.56 -4.66 0.84
C GLN A 19 1.13 -5.94 1.60
N ALA A 20 -0.01 -6.53 1.22
CA ALA A 20 -0.51 -7.76 1.83
C ALA A 20 0.43 -8.93 1.52
N TYR A 21 0.84 -9.05 0.24
CA TYR A 21 1.86 -10.00 -0.19
C TYR A 21 3.16 -9.83 0.60
N ALA A 22 3.65 -8.61 0.72
CA ALA A 22 4.94 -8.35 1.33
C ALA A 22 4.95 -8.67 2.83
N LEU A 23 3.89 -8.32 3.55
CA LEU A 23 3.73 -8.69 4.96
C LEU A 23 3.64 -10.23 5.12
N PHE A 24 2.80 -10.88 4.31
CA PHE A 24 2.65 -12.33 4.29
C PHE A 24 3.99 -13.04 4.07
N GLN A 25 4.73 -12.66 3.03
CA GLN A 25 6.00 -13.29 2.68
C GLN A 25 7.07 -13.04 3.74
N THR A 26 7.13 -11.84 4.30
CA THR A 26 8.12 -11.48 5.34
C THR A 26 7.94 -12.37 6.57
N ILE A 27 6.69 -12.58 7.01
CA ILE A 27 6.38 -13.41 8.18
C ILE A 27 6.54 -14.91 7.84
N LYS A 28 6.11 -15.33 6.64
CA LYS A 28 6.25 -16.73 6.20
C LYS A 28 7.71 -17.15 6.11
N LYS A 29 8.61 -16.26 5.67
CA LYS A 29 10.06 -16.51 5.62
C LYS A 29 10.69 -16.72 7.00
N GLN A 30 10.05 -16.26 8.08
CA GLN A 30 10.45 -16.55 9.47
C GLN A 30 9.97 -17.94 9.96
N GLY A 31 9.43 -18.79 9.07
CA GLY A 31 9.04 -20.16 9.41
C GLY A 31 7.68 -20.29 10.09
N HIS A 32 6.86 -19.24 10.08
CA HIS A 32 5.51 -19.29 10.63
C HIS A 32 4.47 -19.82 9.64
N ASN A 33 3.39 -20.41 10.16
CA ASN A 33 2.21 -20.76 9.36
C ASN A 33 1.31 -19.52 9.28
N VAL A 34 1.20 -18.92 8.09
CA VAL A 34 0.54 -17.62 7.90
C VAL A 34 -0.67 -17.78 6.99
N GLU A 35 -1.78 -17.16 7.35
CA GLU A 35 -3.00 -17.08 6.53
C GLU A 35 -3.49 -15.64 6.40
N ILE A 36 -3.93 -15.24 5.21
CA ILE A 36 -4.76 -14.04 5.05
C ILE A 36 -6.19 -14.42 5.45
N ILE A 37 -6.76 -13.73 6.43
CA ILE A 37 -8.16 -13.91 6.82
C ILE A 37 -9.06 -13.37 5.70
N ASP A 38 -9.83 -14.25 5.04
CA ASP A 38 -10.71 -13.91 3.90
C ASP A 38 -11.95 -13.12 4.35
N TYR A 39 -11.73 -11.89 4.84
CA TYR A 39 -12.76 -10.92 5.21
C TYR A 39 -12.99 -9.89 4.10
N GLN A 40 -14.19 -9.89 3.54
CA GLN A 40 -14.61 -9.00 2.46
C GLN A 40 -15.93 -8.32 2.85
N PRO A 41 -15.91 -7.18 3.56
CA PRO A 41 -17.15 -6.57 4.04
C PRO A 41 -18.12 -6.25 2.89
N TYR A 42 -19.41 -6.55 3.04
CA TYR A 42 -20.43 -6.33 2.00
C TYR A 42 -20.42 -4.91 1.43
N LYS A 43 -20.21 -3.91 2.28
CA LYS A 43 -20.09 -2.50 1.84
C LYS A 43 -18.95 -2.31 0.85
N ALA A 44 -17.82 -2.99 1.05
CA ALA A 44 -16.70 -2.91 0.14
C ALA A 44 -17.00 -3.57 -1.20
N ILE A 45 -17.54 -4.79 -1.16
CA ILE A 45 -17.94 -5.55 -2.35
C ILE A 45 -18.91 -4.73 -3.19
N LYS A 46 -19.96 -4.17 -2.58
CA LYS A 46 -20.95 -3.35 -3.28
C LYS A 46 -20.31 -2.16 -3.99
N THR A 47 -19.34 -1.50 -3.35
CA THR A 47 -18.60 -0.39 -3.95
C THR A 47 -17.71 -0.84 -5.11
N TYR A 48 -16.97 -1.94 -4.96
CA TYR A 48 -16.12 -2.46 -6.03
C TYR A 48 -16.91 -2.94 -7.24
N ILE A 49 -18.05 -3.61 -7.02
CA ILE A 49 -18.96 -4.02 -8.07
C ILE A 49 -19.50 -2.80 -8.82
N LYS A 50 -20.00 -1.79 -8.11
CA LYS A 50 -20.45 -0.54 -8.75
C LYS A 50 -19.34 0.10 -9.58
N ALA A 51 -18.14 0.22 -9.02
CA ALA A 51 -17.00 0.81 -9.71
C ALA A 51 -16.60 0.01 -10.97
N LEU A 52 -16.85 -1.31 -11.01
CA LEU A 52 -16.63 -2.13 -12.18
C LEU A 52 -17.68 -1.86 -13.26
N TYR A 53 -18.97 -1.94 -12.92
CA TYR A 53 -20.09 -1.81 -13.87
C TYR A 53 -20.22 -0.42 -14.51
N PHE A 54 -19.92 0.65 -13.78
CA PHE A 54 -20.05 2.02 -14.28
C PHE A 54 -18.79 2.55 -14.98
N ASN A 55 -17.77 1.70 -15.19
CA ASN A 55 -16.50 2.12 -15.78
C ASN A 55 -16.48 1.83 -17.30
N PRO A 56 -16.18 2.84 -18.15
CA PRO A 56 -16.06 2.64 -19.61
C PRO A 56 -14.97 1.63 -20.00
N HIS A 57 -14.06 1.27 -19.08
CA HIS A 57 -13.02 0.27 -19.26
C HIS A 57 -13.36 -1.10 -18.64
N PHE A 58 -14.64 -1.45 -18.54
CA PHE A 58 -15.16 -2.68 -17.91
C PHE A 58 -14.34 -3.93 -18.21
N LEU A 59 -14.13 -4.26 -19.49
CA LEU A 59 -13.38 -5.47 -19.90
C LEU A 59 -11.97 -5.50 -19.32
N SER A 60 -11.23 -4.39 -19.41
CA SER A 60 -9.86 -4.32 -18.87
C SER A 60 -9.84 -4.43 -17.34
N ASN A 61 -10.86 -3.89 -16.65
CA ASN A 61 -11.00 -4.00 -15.20
C ASN A 61 -11.44 -5.40 -14.75
N ALA A 62 -12.21 -6.12 -15.57
CA ALA A 62 -12.55 -7.52 -15.34
C ALA A 62 -11.30 -8.41 -15.46
N VAL A 63 -10.49 -8.21 -16.52
CA VAL A 63 -9.19 -8.89 -16.67
C VAL A 63 -8.27 -8.56 -15.50
N LYS A 64 -8.18 -7.29 -15.11
CA LYS A 64 -7.43 -6.85 -13.93
C LYS A 64 -7.89 -7.61 -12.68
N SER A 65 -9.19 -7.63 -12.40
CA SER A 65 -9.75 -8.31 -11.23
C SER A 65 -9.39 -9.79 -11.20
N TRP A 66 -9.50 -10.47 -12.34
CA TRP A 66 -9.11 -11.89 -12.44
C TRP A 66 -7.60 -12.09 -12.21
N LYS A 67 -6.74 -11.27 -12.80
CA LYS A 67 -5.29 -11.36 -12.59
C LYS A 67 -4.89 -11.08 -11.13
N MET A 68 -5.53 -10.10 -10.48
CA MET A 68 -5.32 -9.79 -9.05
C MET A 68 -5.77 -10.95 -8.17
N TRP A 69 -6.92 -11.55 -8.47
CA TRP A 69 -7.40 -12.75 -7.77
C TRP A 69 -6.45 -13.94 -7.95
N LYS A 70 -5.98 -14.18 -9.19
CA LYS A 70 -5.01 -15.24 -9.49
C LYS A 70 -3.69 -15.04 -8.72
N PHE A 71 -3.18 -13.80 -8.67
CA PHE A 71 -2.00 -13.47 -7.87
C PHE A 71 -2.23 -13.75 -6.39
N LEU A 72 -3.33 -13.25 -5.83
CA LEU A 72 -3.68 -13.45 -4.42
C LEU A 72 -3.66 -14.95 -4.04
N HIS A 73 -4.35 -15.79 -4.81
CA HIS A 73 -4.47 -17.22 -4.52
C HIS A 73 -3.23 -18.05 -4.87
N SER A 74 -2.34 -17.56 -5.74
CA SER A 74 -1.08 -18.25 -6.06
C SER A 74 0.07 -17.87 -5.12
N GLN A 75 0.05 -16.66 -4.58
CA GLN A 75 1.15 -16.11 -3.78
C GLN A 75 0.89 -16.13 -2.27
N MET A 76 -0.36 -16.21 -1.84
CA MET A 76 -0.75 -16.15 -0.43
C MET A 76 -1.70 -17.29 -0.07
N GLN A 77 -1.55 -17.81 1.15
CA GLN A 77 -2.50 -18.76 1.72
C GLN A 77 -3.69 -17.97 2.26
N ILE A 78 -4.87 -18.21 1.68
CA ILE A 78 -6.12 -17.58 2.09
C ILE A 78 -6.85 -18.54 3.04
N SER A 79 -7.41 -18.03 4.13
CA SER A 79 -8.14 -18.87 5.07
C SER A 79 -9.34 -19.55 4.39
N PRO A 80 -9.66 -20.80 4.76
CA PRO A 80 -10.55 -21.66 3.97
C PRO A 80 -12.02 -21.22 3.92
N SER A 81 -12.43 -20.24 4.73
CA SER A 81 -13.83 -19.89 4.89
C SER A 81 -14.06 -18.40 4.77
N ARG A 82 -14.49 -17.92 3.60
CA ARG A 82 -14.82 -16.50 3.39
C ARG A 82 -15.79 -15.93 4.41
N CYS A 83 -15.65 -14.65 4.72
CA CYS A 83 -16.51 -13.91 5.62
C CYS A 83 -16.84 -12.52 5.09
N TYR A 84 -18.10 -12.12 5.26
CA TYR A 84 -18.61 -10.83 4.76
C TYR A 84 -19.08 -9.89 5.87
N THR A 85 -19.13 -10.38 7.11
CA THR A 85 -19.68 -9.64 8.24
C THR A 85 -18.80 -9.79 9.47
N ARG A 86 -18.78 -8.76 10.32
CA ARG A 86 -18.12 -8.80 11.62
C ARG A 86 -18.49 -10.04 12.46
N LYS A 87 -19.79 -10.42 12.51
CA LYS A 87 -20.25 -11.59 13.26
C LYS A 87 -19.60 -12.89 12.77
N GLY A 88 -19.42 -13.03 11.47
CA GLY A 88 -18.81 -14.21 10.89
C GLY A 88 -17.30 -14.34 11.16
N LEU A 89 -16.64 -13.28 11.65
CA LEU A 89 -15.22 -13.33 12.03
C LEU A 89 -14.97 -14.08 13.34
N LYS A 90 -16.00 -14.27 14.17
CA LYS A 90 -15.88 -14.98 15.45
C LYS A 90 -15.34 -16.41 15.32
N LYS A 91 -15.53 -17.07 14.17
CA LYS A 91 -14.96 -18.41 13.93
C LYS A 91 -13.42 -18.45 13.95
N TRP A 92 -12.77 -17.29 13.85
CA TRP A 92 -11.30 -17.17 13.96
C TRP A 92 -10.82 -16.60 15.30
N GLU A 93 -11.71 -16.38 16.27
CA GLU A 93 -11.38 -15.78 17.57
C GLU A 93 -10.23 -16.50 18.29
N GLN A 94 -10.13 -17.82 18.12
CA GLN A 94 -9.11 -18.69 18.73
C GLN A 94 -8.34 -19.51 17.69
N ALA A 95 -8.41 -19.14 16.41
CA ALA A 95 -7.82 -19.94 15.34
C ALA A 95 -6.32 -19.68 15.11
N TYR A 96 -5.76 -18.69 15.80
CA TYR A 96 -4.39 -18.19 15.61
C TYR A 96 -3.74 -17.88 16.95
N ASP A 97 -2.42 -18.01 17.03
CA ASP A 97 -1.63 -17.56 18.18
C ASP A 97 -1.50 -16.02 18.17
N VAL A 98 -1.42 -15.45 16.97
CA VAL A 98 -1.33 -14.00 16.73
C VAL A 98 -2.25 -13.64 15.57
N VAL A 99 -3.02 -12.56 15.74
CA VAL A 99 -3.70 -11.90 14.63
C VAL A 99 -3.10 -10.52 14.43
N ILE A 100 -2.64 -10.27 13.22
CA ILE A 100 -2.04 -9.00 12.79
C ILE A 100 -3.09 -8.26 11.98
N CYS A 101 -3.37 -7.00 12.31
CA CYS A 101 -4.08 -6.12 11.38
C CYS A 101 -3.11 -5.20 10.66
N GLY A 102 -3.35 -4.99 9.36
CA GLY A 102 -2.52 -4.15 8.51
C GLY A 102 -1.77 -4.94 7.43
N SER A 103 -1.04 -4.26 6.54
CA SER A 103 -0.94 -2.79 6.45
C SER A 103 -2.16 -2.21 5.71
N ASP A 104 -2.07 -0.97 5.25
CA ASP A 104 -3.10 -0.16 4.58
C ASP A 104 -3.99 0.72 5.49
N GLU A 105 -4.87 1.53 4.86
CA GLU A 105 -5.82 2.46 5.50
C GLU A 105 -6.99 1.76 6.20
N ILE A 106 -6.70 0.65 6.89
CA ILE A 106 -7.70 -0.21 7.50
C ILE A 106 -8.40 0.44 8.68
N TRP A 107 -7.77 1.43 9.34
CA TRP A 107 -8.31 2.19 10.46
C TRP A 107 -8.97 3.50 10.06
N ASN A 108 -9.14 3.75 8.76
CA ASN A 108 -9.85 4.92 8.29
C ASN A 108 -11.34 4.87 8.65
N ILE A 109 -11.72 5.63 9.69
CA ILE A 109 -13.09 5.66 10.25
C ILE A 109 -14.09 6.38 9.34
N ASN A 110 -13.59 7.17 8.38
CA ASN A 110 -14.38 7.94 7.41
C ASN A 110 -14.29 7.34 5.99
N SER A 111 -13.94 6.06 5.87
CA SER A 111 -13.84 5.40 4.57
C SER A 111 -15.22 5.16 3.93
N PHE A 112 -15.24 4.79 2.64
CA PHE A 112 -16.45 4.34 1.93
C PHE A 112 -17.16 3.14 2.57
N ARG A 113 -16.55 2.48 3.56
CA ARG A 113 -17.09 1.36 4.33
C ARG A 113 -17.66 1.80 5.69
N GLY A 114 -17.42 3.05 6.06
CA GLY A 114 -17.62 3.58 7.40
C GLY A 114 -16.59 3.06 8.38
N PHE A 115 -16.90 3.21 9.67
CA PHE A 115 -16.10 2.71 10.78
C PHE A 115 -16.33 1.19 10.96
N ASP A 116 -15.45 0.38 10.38
CA ASP A 116 -15.48 -1.09 10.52
C ASP A 116 -14.49 -1.53 11.60
N THR A 117 -15.01 -1.82 12.78
CA THR A 117 -14.23 -2.20 13.97
C THR A 117 -13.57 -3.57 13.84
N SER A 118 -13.93 -4.37 12.82
CA SER A 118 -13.30 -5.66 12.55
C SER A 118 -11.79 -5.53 12.29
N TYR A 119 -11.36 -4.41 11.69
CA TYR A 119 -9.94 -4.10 11.45
C TYR A 119 -9.17 -3.65 12.71
N PHE A 120 -9.87 -3.51 13.84
CA PHE A 120 -9.28 -3.39 15.17
C PHE A 120 -9.34 -4.73 15.93
N LEU A 121 -9.59 -5.84 15.22
CA LEU A 121 -9.56 -7.20 15.76
C LEU A 121 -10.53 -7.42 16.92
N ASP A 122 -11.68 -6.74 16.90
CA ASP A 122 -12.68 -6.78 17.97
C ASP A 122 -13.47 -8.10 18.05
N PHE A 123 -13.21 -9.04 17.15
CA PHE A 123 -13.69 -10.41 17.19
C PHE A 123 -12.74 -11.35 17.94
N VAL A 124 -11.55 -10.88 18.31
CA VAL A 124 -10.58 -11.61 19.11
C VAL A 124 -10.78 -11.20 20.58
N ASN A 125 -11.42 -12.04 21.40
CA ASN A 125 -11.55 -11.80 22.84
C ASN A 125 -10.85 -12.87 23.69
N SER A 126 -9.96 -13.64 23.07
CA SER A 126 -9.22 -14.71 23.72
C SER A 126 -7.93 -14.21 24.32
N GLN A 127 -7.69 -14.51 25.61
CA GLN A 127 -6.39 -14.30 26.26
C GLN A 127 -5.25 -15.09 25.60
N LYS A 128 -5.57 -16.11 24.78
CA LYS A 128 -4.60 -16.94 24.07
C LYS A 128 -4.11 -16.32 22.76
N THR A 129 -4.88 -15.39 22.18
CA THR A 129 -4.58 -14.82 20.85
C THR A 129 -4.06 -13.40 21.02
N ARG A 130 -2.84 -13.13 20.58
CA ARG A 130 -2.28 -11.78 20.63
C ARG A 130 -2.78 -10.94 19.46
N LYS A 131 -3.20 -9.70 19.74
CA LYS A 131 -3.52 -8.67 18.74
C LYS A 131 -2.27 -7.82 18.52
N ILE A 132 -1.82 -7.67 17.28
CA ILE A 132 -0.80 -6.69 16.93
C ILE A 132 -1.21 -5.93 15.67
N SER A 133 -0.68 -4.73 15.47
CA SER A 133 -0.79 -4.04 14.18
C SER A 133 0.57 -3.93 13.51
N TYR A 134 0.60 -4.15 12.20
CA TYR A 134 1.76 -3.82 11.39
C TYR A 134 1.42 -2.74 10.38
N ALA A 135 2.07 -1.58 10.50
CA ALA A 135 1.97 -0.49 9.53
C ALA A 135 0.51 -0.08 9.21
N ALA A 136 -0.40 -0.17 10.19
CA ALA A 136 -1.80 0.23 10.01
C ALA A 136 -1.91 1.75 9.84
N SER A 137 -2.95 2.22 9.15
CA SER A 137 -3.12 3.66 8.87
C SER A 137 -4.55 4.12 9.06
N PHE A 138 -4.69 5.31 9.64
CA PHE A 138 -5.95 6.03 9.80
C PHE A 138 -6.42 6.73 8.51
N GLY A 139 -5.68 6.59 7.40
CA GLY A 139 -6.12 7.17 6.14
C GLY A 139 -5.94 8.69 6.13
N PHE A 140 -6.98 9.37 5.67
CA PHE A 140 -7.14 10.83 5.76
C PHE A 140 -7.83 11.27 7.05
N THR A 141 -8.10 10.36 7.98
CA THR A 141 -8.64 10.73 9.29
C THR A 141 -7.57 11.54 10.03
N THR A 142 -7.87 12.79 10.33
CA THR A 142 -6.99 13.68 11.10
C THR A 142 -7.42 13.80 12.56
N THR A 143 -8.65 13.40 12.92
CA THR A 143 -9.11 13.29 14.30
C THR A 143 -10.18 12.22 14.44
N LEU A 144 -10.23 11.57 15.61
CA LEU A 144 -11.22 10.54 15.95
C LEU A 144 -12.56 11.13 16.38
N GLY A 145 -12.58 12.37 16.87
CA GLY A 145 -13.77 13.05 17.36
C GLY A 145 -14.58 12.16 18.33
N LYS A 146 -15.87 11.98 18.06
CA LYS A 146 -16.77 11.13 18.87
C LYS A 146 -16.36 9.65 18.95
N ASN A 147 -15.49 9.17 18.06
CA ASN A 147 -15.02 7.78 18.07
C ASN A 147 -13.77 7.59 18.93
N ARG A 148 -13.21 8.65 19.53
CA ARG A 148 -11.95 8.62 20.31
C ARG A 148 -11.96 7.51 21.36
N GLU A 149 -12.92 7.54 22.28
CA GLU A 149 -13.03 6.55 23.37
C GLU A 149 -13.14 5.13 22.82
N LYS A 150 -13.97 4.95 21.77
CA LYS A 150 -14.18 3.64 21.18
C LYS A 150 -12.91 3.09 20.53
N VAL A 151 -12.16 3.92 19.81
CA VAL A 151 -10.92 3.51 19.15
C VAL A 151 -9.82 3.26 20.18
N ALA A 152 -9.69 4.10 21.21
CA ALA A 152 -8.74 3.88 22.29
C ALA A 152 -8.99 2.54 22.99
N GLU A 153 -10.24 2.23 23.32
CA GLU A 153 -10.62 0.94 23.92
C GLU A 153 -10.28 -0.25 23.00
N LEU A 154 -10.53 -0.11 21.69
CA LEU A 154 -10.21 -1.16 20.72
C LEU A 154 -8.71 -1.42 20.58
N LEU A 155 -7.88 -0.37 20.67
CA LEU A 155 -6.43 -0.47 20.54
C LEU A 155 -5.73 -0.89 21.84
N LYS A 156 -6.36 -0.69 23.00
CA LYS A 156 -5.78 -1.01 24.31
C LYS A 156 -5.40 -2.49 24.46
N ASP A 157 -6.10 -3.39 23.79
CA ASP A 157 -5.83 -4.83 23.81
C ASP A 157 -4.66 -5.26 22.91
N PHE A 158 -4.09 -4.34 22.12
CA PHE A 158 -2.98 -4.66 21.24
C PHE A 158 -1.69 -4.80 22.06
N LYS A 159 -0.98 -5.92 21.85
CA LYS A 159 0.33 -6.16 22.45
C LYS A 159 1.42 -5.28 21.83
N ALA A 160 1.26 -4.95 20.56
CA ALA A 160 2.17 -4.09 19.81
C ALA A 160 1.37 -3.29 18.78
N ILE A 161 1.63 -1.99 18.71
CA ILE A 161 0.99 -1.08 17.77
C ILE A 161 2.06 -0.43 16.90
N SER A 162 2.02 -0.71 15.60
CA SER A 162 2.77 0.06 14.61
C SER A 162 1.91 0.59 13.49
N VAL A 163 2.34 1.74 12.98
CA VAL A 163 1.67 2.55 11.97
C VAL A 163 2.67 3.02 10.92
N ARG A 164 2.19 3.36 9.72
CA ARG A 164 3.09 3.71 8.58
C ARG A 164 3.25 5.19 8.29
N ASP A 165 2.53 6.05 9.01
CA ASP A 165 2.54 7.48 8.78
C ASP A 165 2.44 8.27 10.09
N SER A 166 3.05 9.46 10.11
CA SER A 166 3.14 10.29 11.32
C SER A 166 1.77 10.77 11.81
N ASN A 167 0.79 10.95 10.93
CA ASN A 167 -0.58 11.29 11.33
C ASN A 167 -1.23 10.15 12.12
N SER A 168 -1.06 8.92 11.67
CA SER A 168 -1.56 7.74 12.38
C SER A 168 -0.83 7.55 13.71
N LEU A 169 0.48 7.82 13.78
CA LEU A 169 1.24 7.79 15.03
C LEU A 169 0.67 8.79 16.03
N ARG A 170 0.52 10.04 15.59
CA ARG A 170 -0.09 11.13 16.37
C ARG A 170 -1.46 10.76 16.92
N ILE A 171 -2.33 10.15 16.12
CA ILE A 171 -3.67 9.72 16.56
C ILE A 171 -3.58 8.67 17.68
N VAL A 172 -2.67 7.71 17.58
CA VAL A 172 -2.52 6.69 18.63
C VAL A 172 -1.94 7.30 19.91
N GLU A 173 -0.89 8.12 19.80
CA GLU A 173 -0.20 8.69 20.96
C GLU A 173 -1.01 9.80 21.64
N GLU A 174 -1.53 10.77 20.86
CA GLU A 174 -2.20 11.95 21.42
C GLU A 174 -3.70 11.72 21.67
N GLU A 175 -4.43 11.06 20.76
CA GLU A 175 -5.87 10.88 20.93
C GLU A 175 -6.19 9.60 21.72
N CYS A 176 -5.49 8.50 21.46
CA CYS A 176 -5.73 7.25 22.18
C CYS A 176 -4.91 7.11 23.47
N GLN A 177 -3.87 7.93 23.67
CA GLN A 177 -2.98 7.86 24.83
C GLN A 177 -2.31 6.48 24.97
N LEU A 178 -1.91 5.90 23.83
CA LEU A 178 -1.24 4.61 23.74
C LEU A 178 0.12 4.75 23.06
N SER A 179 1.05 3.84 23.37
CA SER A 179 2.35 3.80 22.68
C SER A 179 2.23 3.12 21.33
N ALA A 180 2.86 3.71 20.32
CA ALA A 180 3.01 3.12 18.99
C ALA A 180 4.38 3.47 18.40
N ILE A 181 4.72 2.82 17.29
CA ILE A 181 5.91 3.15 16.53
C ILE A 181 5.59 3.36 15.05
N LYS A 182 6.26 4.35 14.45
CA LYS A 182 6.27 4.51 12.99
C LYS A 182 7.25 3.51 12.36
N VAL A 183 6.73 2.69 11.45
CA VAL A 183 7.45 1.68 10.65
C VAL A 183 7.20 1.95 9.16
N LEU A 184 8.03 1.40 8.28
CA LEU A 184 7.76 1.39 6.85
C LEU A 184 6.55 0.52 6.49
N ASP A 185 5.90 0.89 5.39
CA ASP A 185 4.93 0.02 4.70
C ASP A 185 5.59 -1.34 4.38
N PRO A 186 4.88 -2.47 4.57
CA PRO A 186 5.48 -3.79 4.42
C PRO A 186 6.00 -4.05 3.00
N THR A 187 5.55 -3.28 2.00
CA THR A 187 6.11 -3.36 0.65
C THR A 187 7.64 -3.20 0.61
N PHE A 188 8.26 -2.48 1.55
CA PHE A 188 9.72 -2.38 1.64
C PHE A 188 10.42 -3.63 2.18
N LEU A 189 9.70 -4.55 2.82
CA LEU A 189 10.31 -5.69 3.55
C LEU A 189 10.51 -6.92 2.68
N ALA A 190 9.76 -7.02 1.59
CA ALA A 190 9.79 -8.17 0.71
C ALA A 190 10.80 -8.01 -0.42
N ASP A 191 11.34 -9.15 -0.85
CA ASP A 191 12.10 -9.27 -2.09
C ASP A 191 11.15 -9.66 -3.24
N TYR A 192 11.16 -8.86 -4.29
CA TYR A 192 10.29 -9.02 -5.46
C TYR A 192 10.99 -9.73 -6.63
N THR A 193 12.30 -9.95 -6.57
CA THR A 193 13.10 -10.49 -7.69
C THR A 193 12.52 -11.79 -8.26
N GLN A 194 11.95 -12.64 -7.40
CA GLN A 194 11.40 -13.94 -7.77
C GLN A 194 10.02 -13.88 -8.45
N ILE A 195 9.28 -12.79 -8.30
CA ILE A 195 7.90 -12.67 -8.82
C ILE A 195 7.77 -11.63 -9.94
N ILE A 196 8.84 -10.89 -10.26
CA ILE A 196 8.78 -9.88 -11.31
C ILE A 196 8.65 -10.54 -12.69
N SER A 197 7.62 -10.13 -13.43
CA SER A 197 7.50 -10.44 -14.86
C SER A 197 8.01 -9.25 -15.68
N GLN A 198 9.23 -9.39 -16.21
CA GLN A 198 9.90 -8.32 -16.96
C GLN A 198 9.15 -8.00 -18.27
N PRO A 199 8.80 -6.73 -18.54
CA PRO A 199 8.25 -6.37 -19.84
C PRO A 199 9.31 -6.55 -20.93
N LYS A 200 8.84 -6.85 -22.15
CA LYS A 200 9.68 -6.87 -23.36
C LYS A 200 10.14 -5.46 -23.78
N LEU A 201 9.44 -4.44 -23.31
CA LEU A 201 9.73 -3.05 -23.60
C LEU A 201 10.81 -2.53 -22.65
N ASN A 202 11.74 -1.75 -23.20
CA ASN A 202 12.74 -1.00 -22.45
C ASN A 202 12.58 0.50 -22.78
N ASP A 203 13.26 1.36 -22.03
CA ASP A 203 13.38 2.79 -22.32
C ASP A 203 12.04 3.54 -22.46
N TYR A 204 11.38 3.76 -21.32
CA TYR A 204 10.12 4.48 -21.26
C TYR A 204 9.95 5.29 -19.98
N LEU A 205 9.09 6.30 -20.08
CA LEU A 205 8.54 7.04 -18.95
C LEU A 205 7.27 6.34 -18.48
N LEU A 206 7.20 6.03 -17.19
CA LEU A 206 6.07 5.34 -16.59
C LEU A 206 5.15 6.32 -15.86
N ILE A 207 3.84 6.25 -16.11
CA ILE A 207 2.82 6.96 -15.35
C ILE A 207 2.09 5.97 -14.45
N TYR A 208 2.04 6.27 -13.15
CA TYR A 208 1.18 5.57 -12.20
C TYR A 208 0.41 6.56 -11.33
N GLY A 209 -0.86 6.76 -11.65
CA GLY A 209 -1.73 7.71 -10.97
C GLY A 209 -2.46 8.60 -11.94
N GLY A 210 -3.26 9.51 -11.40
CA GLY A 210 -3.95 10.49 -12.22
C GLY A 210 -3.18 11.81 -12.28
N LEU A 211 -3.19 12.42 -13.46
CA LEU A 211 -2.47 13.65 -13.80
C LEU A 211 -3.46 14.79 -14.07
N SER A 212 -3.11 16.01 -13.70
CA SER A 212 -3.80 17.21 -14.17
C SER A 212 -3.42 17.51 -15.64
N ARG A 213 -4.10 18.47 -16.28
CA ARG A 213 -3.74 18.90 -17.64
C ARG A 213 -2.34 19.51 -17.70
N GLU A 214 -1.92 20.18 -16.64
CA GLU A 214 -0.58 20.76 -16.52
C GLU A 214 0.48 19.64 -16.39
N ASP A 215 0.23 18.65 -15.53
CA ASP A 215 1.11 17.48 -15.39
C ASP A 215 1.22 16.69 -16.70
N GLU A 216 0.10 16.53 -17.43
CA GLU A 216 0.07 15.91 -18.75
C GLU A 216 0.99 16.65 -19.74
N ALA A 217 0.94 17.98 -19.78
CA ALA A 217 1.79 18.80 -20.66
C ALA A 217 3.27 18.66 -20.29
N TYR A 218 3.58 18.62 -18.99
CA TYR A 218 4.94 18.40 -18.50
C TYR A 218 5.53 17.07 -18.96
N VAL A 219 4.79 15.98 -18.74
CA VAL A 219 5.25 14.63 -19.06
C VAL A 219 5.43 14.48 -20.58
N LYS A 220 4.55 15.08 -21.40
CA LYS A 220 4.74 15.13 -22.86
C LYS A 220 6.04 15.84 -23.26
N LYS A 221 6.36 16.97 -22.61
CA LYS A 221 7.60 17.71 -22.86
C LYS A 221 8.82 16.88 -22.50
N ALA A 222 8.78 16.17 -21.36
CA ALA A 222 9.84 15.26 -20.95
C ALA A 222 10.02 14.10 -21.95
N ALA A 223 8.93 13.46 -22.36
CA ALA A 223 8.94 12.38 -23.35
C ALA A 223 9.57 12.82 -24.68
N LYS A 224 9.15 13.98 -25.21
CA LYS A 224 9.68 14.52 -26.47
C LYS A 224 11.17 14.85 -26.36
N ALA A 225 11.61 15.39 -25.23
CA ALA A 225 13.00 15.77 -25.03
C ALA A 225 13.98 14.57 -25.02
N GLU A 226 13.51 13.38 -24.62
CA GLU A 226 14.34 12.17 -24.54
C GLU A 226 14.05 11.15 -25.65
N GLY A 227 13.06 11.42 -26.50
CA GLY A 227 12.59 10.44 -27.49
C GLY A 227 11.99 9.17 -26.87
N LEU A 228 11.54 9.23 -25.61
CA LEU A 228 11.03 8.08 -24.87
C LEU A 228 9.51 7.93 -25.02
N ARG A 229 9.05 6.69 -25.01
CA ARG A 229 7.62 6.36 -24.97
C ARG A 229 7.07 6.60 -23.57
N VAL A 230 5.79 6.98 -23.50
CA VAL A 230 5.02 7.10 -22.25
C VAL A 230 4.09 5.91 -22.12
N ILE A 231 4.20 5.20 -21.00
CA ILE A 231 3.35 4.06 -20.66
C ILE A 231 2.60 4.41 -19.39
N SER A 232 1.32 4.09 -19.31
CA SER A 232 0.61 4.09 -18.03
C SER A 232 0.26 2.67 -17.60
N VAL A 233 0.37 2.41 -16.30
CA VAL A 233 0.02 1.11 -15.71
C VAL A 233 -1.09 1.27 -14.70
N GLY A 234 -2.03 0.33 -14.72
CA GLY A 234 -3.13 0.23 -13.76
C GLY A 234 -4.27 1.24 -13.91
N TYR A 235 -3.99 2.39 -14.52
CA TYR A 235 -4.94 3.46 -14.81
C TYR A 235 -4.65 4.04 -16.19
N PRO A 236 -5.68 4.37 -16.97
CA PRO A 236 -5.48 5.00 -18.26
C PRO A 236 -4.99 6.46 -18.10
N SER A 237 -4.11 6.87 -19.00
CA SER A 237 -3.64 8.24 -19.19
C SER A 237 -3.82 8.63 -20.65
N ARG A 238 -4.34 9.84 -20.89
CA ARG A 238 -4.60 10.36 -22.25
C ARG A 238 -3.33 10.58 -23.07
N ILE A 239 -2.19 10.69 -22.39
CA ILE A 239 -0.91 11.01 -23.01
C ILE A 239 -0.02 9.78 -23.22
N ALA A 240 -0.41 8.65 -22.64
CA ALA A 240 0.33 7.41 -22.78
C ALA A 240 0.09 6.81 -24.16
N GLN A 241 1.16 6.44 -24.86
CA GLN A 241 1.07 5.67 -26.11
C GLN A 241 0.56 4.25 -25.84
N VAL A 242 0.83 3.71 -24.63
CA VAL A 242 0.34 2.40 -24.21
C VAL A 242 -0.30 2.49 -22.83
N ASN A 243 -1.56 2.08 -22.73
CA ASN A 243 -2.33 2.03 -21.49
C ASN A 243 -2.50 0.58 -21.03
N LEU A 244 -1.83 0.19 -19.93
CA LEU A 244 -1.80 -1.16 -19.40
C LEU A 244 -2.65 -1.26 -18.12
N VAL A 245 -3.97 -1.26 -18.28
CA VAL A 245 -4.91 -1.22 -17.15
C VAL A 245 -5.02 -2.60 -16.48
N GLY A 246 -5.20 -3.66 -17.27
CA GLY A 246 -5.48 -5.04 -16.81
C GLY A 246 -4.27 -5.96 -16.83
N ILE A 247 -3.17 -5.55 -16.20
CA ILE A 247 -1.96 -6.37 -16.02
C ILE A 247 -1.95 -7.03 -14.63
N ALA A 248 -1.16 -8.08 -14.47
CA ALA A 248 -0.97 -8.77 -13.19
C ALA A 248 -0.01 -7.97 -12.29
N PRO A 249 -0.04 -8.16 -10.96
CA PRO A 249 0.94 -7.56 -10.06
C PRO A 249 2.39 -7.82 -10.45
N GLU A 250 2.71 -9.03 -10.92
CA GLU A 250 4.03 -9.43 -11.40
C GLU A 250 4.49 -8.57 -12.59
N GLU A 251 3.59 -8.34 -13.55
CA GLU A 251 3.82 -7.49 -14.72
C GLU A 251 3.96 -6.02 -14.29
N TRP A 252 3.11 -5.56 -13.37
CA TRP A 252 3.14 -4.20 -12.84
C TRP A 252 4.49 -3.89 -12.16
N LEU A 253 5.01 -4.82 -11.35
CA LEU A 253 6.33 -4.72 -10.75
C LEU A 253 7.43 -4.65 -11.82
N GLY A 254 7.34 -5.47 -12.88
CA GLY A 254 8.28 -5.41 -13.99
C GLY A 254 8.29 -4.07 -14.71
N TYR A 255 7.12 -3.46 -14.91
CA TYR A 255 7.06 -2.12 -15.51
C TYR A 255 7.70 -1.04 -14.63
N PHE A 256 7.59 -1.13 -13.31
CA PHE A 256 8.36 -0.25 -12.43
C PHE A 256 9.85 -0.56 -12.48
N ALA A 257 10.24 -1.83 -12.39
CA ALA A 257 11.64 -2.27 -12.37
C ALA A 257 12.43 -1.91 -13.64
N LYS A 258 11.76 -1.70 -14.78
CA LYS A 258 12.39 -1.30 -16.05
C LYS A 258 12.16 0.15 -16.48
N ALA A 259 11.36 0.92 -15.75
CA ALA A 259 11.11 2.30 -16.11
C ALA A 259 12.41 3.12 -16.11
N SER A 260 12.58 4.01 -17.08
CA SER A 260 13.69 4.98 -17.10
C SER A 260 13.41 6.14 -16.14
N TYR A 261 12.14 6.46 -15.92
CA TYR A 261 11.67 7.48 -14.99
C TYR A 261 10.20 7.24 -14.65
N VAL A 262 9.79 7.54 -13.41
CA VAL A 262 8.40 7.36 -12.94
C VAL A 262 7.73 8.70 -12.65
N PHE A 263 6.50 8.86 -13.12
CA PHE A 263 5.62 9.97 -12.84
C PHE A 263 4.42 9.45 -12.06
N THR A 264 4.23 9.93 -10.83
CA THR A 264 3.18 9.38 -9.96
C THR A 264 2.50 10.44 -9.12
N SER A 265 1.25 10.18 -8.73
CA SER A 265 0.53 10.93 -7.70
C SER A 265 0.10 10.03 -6.53
N PHE A 266 0.60 8.79 -6.49
CA PHE A 266 0.18 7.76 -5.55
C PHE A 266 1.33 7.29 -4.66
N TYR A 267 1.00 7.03 -3.39
CA TYR A 267 1.90 6.53 -2.36
C TYR A 267 2.76 5.34 -2.80
N HIS A 268 2.12 4.27 -3.30
CA HIS A 268 2.86 3.09 -3.77
C HIS A 268 3.68 3.34 -5.03
N GLY A 269 3.35 4.36 -5.84
CA GLY A 269 4.23 4.76 -6.94
C GLY A 269 5.57 5.28 -6.45
N VAL A 270 5.57 6.03 -5.34
CA VAL A 270 6.78 6.51 -4.68
C VAL A 270 7.55 5.33 -4.08
N ILE A 271 6.87 4.48 -3.29
CA ILE A 271 7.51 3.32 -2.65
C ILE A 271 8.22 2.45 -3.69
N PHE A 272 7.52 2.03 -4.74
CA PHE A 272 8.13 1.17 -5.76
C PHE A 272 9.19 1.89 -6.61
N SER A 273 9.13 3.21 -6.75
CA SER A 273 10.23 3.96 -7.35
C SER A 273 11.50 3.91 -6.47
N ILE A 274 11.34 3.98 -5.15
CA ILE A 274 12.47 3.84 -4.20
C ILE A 274 13.01 2.40 -4.22
N ILE A 275 12.13 1.40 -4.08
CA ILE A 275 12.50 -0.03 -4.08
C ILE A 275 13.29 -0.41 -5.35
N PHE A 276 12.82 0.04 -6.52
CA PHE A 276 13.46 -0.28 -7.79
C PHE A 276 14.52 0.73 -8.24
N ARG A 277 14.87 1.68 -7.36
CA ARG A 277 15.88 2.72 -7.62
C ARG A 277 15.64 3.48 -8.92
N LYS A 278 14.38 3.89 -9.15
CA LYS A 278 13.95 4.62 -10.35
C LYS A 278 13.77 6.09 -10.04
N PRO A 279 14.39 7.01 -10.79
CA PRO A 279 14.15 8.42 -10.59
C PRO A 279 12.66 8.75 -10.85
N PHE A 280 12.07 9.61 -10.03
CA PHE A 280 10.62 9.81 -10.05
C PHE A 280 10.16 11.23 -9.72
N THR A 281 9.03 11.67 -10.25
CA THR A 281 8.38 12.93 -9.87
C THR A 281 7.01 12.66 -9.28
N VAL A 282 6.71 13.37 -8.19
CA VAL A 282 5.43 13.31 -7.52
C VAL A 282 4.60 14.53 -7.87
N PHE A 283 3.43 14.30 -8.46
CA PHE A 283 2.43 15.34 -8.68
C PHE A 283 1.46 15.40 -7.50
N GLY A 284 1.26 16.60 -7.00
CA GLY A 284 0.42 16.84 -5.86
C GLY A 284 -1.05 16.61 -6.12
N ARG A 285 -1.68 15.82 -5.24
CA ARG A 285 -3.13 15.79 -5.09
C ARG A 285 -3.47 16.09 -3.65
N GLN A 286 -4.32 17.10 -3.43
CA GLN A 286 -4.64 17.61 -2.09
C GLN A 286 -5.09 16.50 -1.12
N ASP A 287 -5.81 15.48 -1.62
CA ASP A 287 -6.36 14.37 -0.83
C ASP A 287 -5.34 13.28 -0.44
N LYS A 288 -4.17 13.24 -1.09
CA LYS A 288 -3.16 12.16 -0.90
C LYS A 288 -1.77 12.65 -0.55
N MET A 289 -1.55 13.96 -0.61
CA MET A 289 -0.22 14.54 -0.47
C MET A 289 0.41 14.29 0.90
N SER A 290 -0.38 14.37 1.98
CA SER A 290 0.16 14.28 3.35
C SER A 290 0.99 13.02 3.58
N LYS A 291 0.51 11.86 3.11
CA LYS A 291 1.21 10.58 3.25
C LYS A 291 2.43 10.45 2.37
N VAL A 292 2.32 10.96 1.14
CA VAL A 292 3.46 10.95 0.21
C VAL A 292 4.56 11.87 0.75
N GLN A 293 4.19 13.04 1.24
CA GLN A 293 5.12 13.98 1.84
C GLN A 293 5.77 13.40 3.10
N ASP A 294 5.00 12.75 3.98
CA ASP A 294 5.52 12.10 5.19
C ASP A 294 6.60 11.05 4.87
N LEU A 295 6.36 10.18 3.88
CA LEU A 295 7.35 9.20 3.42
C LEU A 295 8.58 9.85 2.79
N LEU A 296 8.38 10.91 1.99
CA LEU A 296 9.50 11.61 1.36
C LEU A 296 10.36 12.32 2.39
N THR A 297 9.78 12.86 3.47
CA THR A 297 10.52 13.47 4.57
C THR A 297 11.37 12.46 5.33
N ASP A 298 10.89 11.23 5.52
CA ASP A 298 11.70 10.16 6.15
C ASP A 298 13.02 9.93 5.42
N PHE A 299 13.06 10.16 4.09
CA PHE A 299 14.23 9.93 3.24
C PHE A 299 14.85 11.21 2.65
N LYS A 300 14.42 12.40 3.09
CA LYS A 300 14.90 13.70 2.58
C LYS A 300 14.70 13.87 1.06
N LEU A 301 13.58 13.40 0.55
CA LEU A 301 13.17 13.40 -0.86
C LEU A 301 12.01 14.36 -1.15
N GLU A 302 11.79 15.39 -0.33
CA GLU A 302 10.67 16.32 -0.52
C GLU A 302 10.80 17.15 -1.80
N ASN A 303 12.03 17.29 -2.32
CA ASN A 303 12.31 17.93 -3.60
C ASN A 303 11.71 17.19 -4.81
N ARG A 304 11.20 15.96 -4.63
CA ARG A 304 10.52 15.18 -5.67
C ARG A 304 9.08 15.64 -5.92
N ILE A 305 8.50 16.41 -4.99
CA ILE A 305 7.16 16.96 -5.10
C ILE A 305 7.19 18.23 -5.96
N VAL A 306 6.35 18.28 -7.00
CA VAL A 306 6.14 19.51 -7.76
C VAL A 306 5.33 20.49 -6.89
N LYS A 307 5.93 21.62 -6.48
CA LYS A 307 5.30 22.64 -5.63
C LYS A 307 5.01 23.96 -6.36
N ASN A 308 5.97 24.49 -7.13
CA ASN A 308 5.87 25.80 -7.78
C ASN A 308 6.51 25.76 -9.18
N GLY A 309 5.67 25.63 -10.20
CA GLY A 309 6.14 25.46 -11.58
C GLY A 309 6.80 24.11 -11.81
N LEU A 310 6.90 23.74 -13.08
CA LEU A 310 7.43 22.46 -13.50
C LEU A 310 8.96 22.53 -13.56
N PRO A 311 9.70 21.89 -12.63
CA PRO A 311 11.16 21.92 -12.65
C PRO A 311 11.66 21.26 -13.94
N ALA A 312 12.86 21.62 -14.41
CA ALA A 312 13.46 20.90 -15.54
C ALA A 312 13.55 19.41 -15.18
N TRP A 313 12.84 18.56 -15.90
CA TRP A 313 12.75 17.13 -15.55
C TRP A 313 14.13 16.46 -15.51
N LYS A 314 15.11 16.95 -16.29
CA LYS A 314 16.52 16.54 -16.23
C LYS A 314 17.19 16.83 -14.89
N GLN A 315 16.88 17.99 -14.30
CA GLN A 315 17.37 18.35 -12.97
C GLN A 315 16.81 17.37 -11.93
N GLN A 316 15.52 17.00 -12.05
CA GLN A 316 14.93 15.98 -11.19
C GLN A 316 15.53 14.59 -11.45
N LYS A 317 15.85 14.20 -12.68
CA LYS A 317 16.52 12.91 -12.95
C LYS A 317 17.88 12.81 -12.26
N ASN A 318 18.66 13.90 -12.24
CA ASN A 318 20.01 13.89 -11.69
C ASN A 318 20.06 14.20 -10.19
N ASN A 319 19.02 14.81 -9.61
CA ASN A 319 18.95 15.19 -8.20
C ASN A 319 18.42 14.08 -7.27
N ILE A 320 18.62 12.82 -7.64
CA ILE A 320 18.36 11.69 -6.74
C ILE A 320 19.55 10.74 -6.78
N ASP A 321 20.30 10.76 -5.69
CA ASP A 321 21.39 9.82 -5.47
C ASP A 321 20.84 8.65 -4.65
N PHE A 322 20.62 7.54 -5.34
CA PHE A 322 20.11 6.33 -4.71
C PHE A 322 21.13 5.71 -3.75
N ASP A 323 22.44 5.89 -3.97
CA ASP A 323 23.46 5.36 -3.07
C ASP A 323 23.46 6.11 -1.73
N VAL A 324 23.26 7.43 -1.75
CA VAL A 324 23.13 8.24 -0.54
C VAL A 324 21.90 7.84 0.29
N ILE A 325 20.74 7.64 -0.34
CA ILE A 325 19.51 7.27 0.39
C ILE A 325 19.42 5.77 0.75
N SER A 326 20.24 4.91 0.12
CA SER A 326 20.18 3.45 0.38
C SER A 326 20.40 3.14 1.85
N SER A 327 21.39 3.78 2.46
CA SER A 327 21.72 3.55 3.87
C SER A 327 20.58 3.93 4.83
N SER A 328 19.81 4.98 4.55
CA SER A 328 18.67 5.38 5.39
C SER A 328 17.47 4.47 5.17
N VAL A 329 17.22 4.06 3.93
CA VAL A 329 16.18 3.08 3.57
C VAL A 329 16.45 1.72 4.22
N GLU A 330 17.67 1.20 4.11
CA GLU A 330 18.06 -0.09 4.70
C GLU A 330 17.94 -0.08 6.23
N LYS A 331 18.40 0.98 6.90
CA LYS A 331 18.21 1.15 8.35
C LYS A 331 16.74 1.16 8.74
N ALA A 332 15.91 1.85 7.98
CA ALA A 332 14.47 1.89 8.23
C ALA A 332 13.80 0.52 7.99
N ILE A 333 14.23 -0.23 6.96
CA ILE A 333 13.79 -1.61 6.70
C ILE A 333 14.16 -2.53 7.88
N GLU A 334 15.40 -2.48 8.36
CA GLU A 334 15.85 -3.35 9.44
C GLU A 334 15.17 -3.00 10.78
N LYS A 335 14.97 -1.70 11.08
CA LYS A 335 14.13 -1.27 12.21
C LYS A 335 12.71 -1.84 12.10
N SER A 336 12.11 -1.74 10.91
CA SER A 336 10.78 -2.24 10.61
C SER A 336 10.62 -3.75 10.77
N LYS A 337 11.60 -4.53 10.30
CA LYS A 337 11.64 -5.99 10.43
C LYS A 337 11.85 -6.41 11.87
N THR A 338 12.81 -5.79 12.55
CA THR A 338 13.13 -6.06 13.95
C THR A 338 11.89 -5.88 14.82
N TYR A 339 11.19 -4.74 14.68
CA TYR A 339 9.95 -4.50 15.40
C TYR A 339 8.86 -5.55 15.10
N LEU A 340 8.69 -5.92 13.82
CA LEU A 340 7.73 -6.97 13.45
C LEU A 340 8.06 -8.30 14.12
N PHE A 341 9.32 -8.72 14.10
CA PHE A 341 9.73 -10.01 14.64
C PHE A 341 9.70 -10.03 16.17
N GLU A 342 10.09 -8.94 16.83
CA GLU A 342 9.93 -8.78 18.28
C GLU A 342 8.46 -8.80 18.71
N ALA A 343 7.57 -8.16 17.95
CA ALA A 343 6.14 -8.19 18.23
C ALA A 343 5.50 -9.58 18.02
N LEU A 344 6.15 -10.47 17.26
CA LEU A 344 5.72 -11.85 17.02
C LEU A 344 6.23 -12.82 18.09
N ASN A 345 7.41 -12.58 18.67
CA ASN A 345 7.92 -13.36 19.79
C ASN A 345 7.10 -13.07 21.05
#